data_AF-A0A382HSN5-F1
#
_entry.id   AF-A0A382HSN5-F1
#
_cell.length_a   1.000
_cell.length_b   1.000
_cell.length_c   1.000
_cell.angle_alpha   90.00
_cell.angle_beta   90.00
_cell.angle_gamma   90.00
#
_symmetry.space_group_name_H-M   'P 1'
#
loop_
_entity.id
_entity.type
_entity.pdbx_description
1 polymer ?
#
loop_
_entity_poly.entity_id
_entity_poly.type
_entity_poly.pdbx_seq_one_letter_code
_entity_poly.pdbx_strand_id
1 'polypeptide(L)'
;MENRVDKARVQASMARLQDILQGIGETANQVSTWRCPYKNSQDLCTAKFGCRNQSRPPNGDELPSCLGSDDLDYRTAWEAEGTSE
;
A
#
# COMPACT_ATOMS: atom_id res chain seq x y z
N MET A 1 -0.29 -14.29 44.33
CA MET A 1 -0.56 -15.12 43.14
C MET A 1 0.59 -14.95 42.18
N GLU A 2 1.47 -15.94 42.09
CA GLU A 2 2.55 -15.92 41.13
C GLU A 2 1.98 -16.30 39.76
N ASN A 3 1.83 -15.31 38.87
CA ASN A 3 1.38 -15.55 37.51
C ASN A 3 2.53 -16.21 36.74
N ARG A 4 2.63 -17.53 36.87
CA ARG A 4 3.66 -18.31 36.22
C ARG A 4 3.37 -18.34 34.72
N VAL A 5 4.13 -17.56 33.95
CA VAL A 5 3.96 -17.45 32.50
C VAL A 5 4.25 -18.79 31.85
N ASP A 6 3.24 -19.32 31.15
CA ASP A 6 3.40 -20.48 30.28
C ASP A 6 4.20 -20.09 29.03
N LYS A 7 5.50 -20.40 29.07
CA LYS A 7 6.44 -20.09 27.99
C LYS A 7 6.04 -20.77 26.68
N ALA A 8 5.51 -22.00 26.72
CA ALA A 8 5.13 -22.74 25.53
C ALA A 8 3.92 -22.10 24.84
N ARG A 9 2.91 -21.70 25.62
CA ARG A 9 1.75 -20.96 25.11
C ARG A 9 2.15 -19.61 24.49
N VAL A 10 3.07 -18.88 25.12
CA VAL A 10 3.58 -17.62 24.58
C VAL A 10 4.32 -17.85 23.26
N GLN A 11 5.21 -18.84 23.18
CA GLN A 11 5.92 -19.17 21.94
C GLN A 11 4.96 -19.57 20.81
N ALA A 12 3.96 -20.41 21.09
CA ALA A 12 2.94 -20.77 20.12
C ALA A 12 2.14 -19.55 19.63
N SER A 13 1.81 -18.63 20.53
CA SER A 13 1.11 -17.38 20.17
C SER A 13 1.96 -16.48 19.28
N MET A 14 3.27 -16.36 19.58
CA MET A 14 4.21 -15.59 18.76
C MET A 14 4.39 -16.20 17.37
N ALA A 15 4.53 -17.54 17.28
CA ALA A 15 4.63 -18.23 15.99
C ALA A 15 3.39 -17.99 15.12
N ARG A 16 2.19 -18.05 15.73
CA ARG A 16 0.94 -17.73 15.02
C ARG A 16 0.86 -16.27 14.57
N LEU A 17 1.33 -15.33 15.39
CA LEU A 17 1.38 -13.91 15.00
C LEU A 17 2.34 -13.68 13.83
N GLN A 18 3.50 -14.34 13.85
CA GLN A 18 4.47 -14.27 12.77
C GLN A 18 3.86 -14.76 11.45
N ASP A 19 3.19 -15.91 11.47
CA ASP A 19 2.53 -16.49 10.29
C ASP A 19 1.47 -15.54 9.69
N ILE A 20 0.63 -14.94 10.54
CA ILE A 20 -0.37 -13.95 10.12
C ILE A 20 0.30 -12.72 9.49
N LEU A 21 1.32 -12.17 10.14
CA LEU A 21 2.00 -10.96 9.66
C LEU A 21 2.77 -11.23 8.36
N GLN A 22 3.32 -12.43 8.20
CA GLN A 22 3.96 -12.85 6.95
C GLN A 22 2.95 -12.88 5.80
N GLY A 23 1.79 -13.53 5.99
CA GLY A 23 0.75 -13.56 4.96
C GLY A 23 0.21 -12.17 4.58
N ILE A 24 0.09 -11.27 5.56
CA ILE A 24 -0.27 -9.85 5.30
C ILE A 24 0.80 -9.17 4.44
N GLY A 25 2.09 -9.35 4.77
CA GLY A 25 3.20 -8.76 4.04
C GLY A 25 3.28 -9.26 2.60
N GLU A 26 3.16 -10.56 2.39
CA GLU A 26 3.16 -11.18 1.05
C GLU A 26 1.99 -10.66 0.19
N THR A 27 0.79 -10.57 0.77
CA THR A 27 -0.40 -10.05 0.08
C THR A 27 -0.23 -8.58 -0.28
N ALA A 28 0.25 -7.75 0.66
CA ALA A 28 0.46 -6.33 0.41
C ALA A 28 1.51 -6.10 -0.70
N ASN A 29 2.57 -6.92 -0.72
CA ASN A 29 3.60 -6.88 -1.75
C ASN A 29 3.06 -7.28 -3.13
N GLN A 30 2.14 -8.25 -3.19
CA GLN A 30 1.48 -8.63 -4.45
C GLN A 30 0.54 -7.52 -4.95
N VAL A 31 -0.32 -7.00 -4.07
CA VAL A 31 -1.34 -6.00 -4.43
C VAL A 31 -0.72 -4.66 -4.85
N SER A 32 0.40 -4.27 -4.25
CA SER A 32 1.10 -3.01 -4.58
C SER A 32 1.70 -2.97 -5.99
N THR A 33 1.81 -4.13 -6.67
CA THR A 33 2.35 -4.18 -8.05
C THR A 33 1.37 -3.66 -9.10
N TRP A 34 0.08 -3.64 -8.80
CA TRP A 34 -0.95 -3.18 -9.73
C TRP A 34 -1.73 -2.01 -9.13
N ARG A 35 -2.17 -2.12 -7.86
CA ARG A 35 -3.02 -1.10 -7.25
C ARG A 35 -2.30 0.24 -7.16
N CYS A 36 -2.99 1.30 -7.58
CA CYS A 36 -2.51 2.66 -7.36
C CYS A 36 -2.29 2.96 -5.87
N PRO A 37 -1.06 3.29 -5.43
CA PRO A 37 -0.76 3.54 -4.01
C PRO A 37 -1.41 4.83 -3.49
N TYR A 38 -1.87 5.70 -4.40
CA TYR A 38 -2.49 6.99 -4.07
C TYR A 38 -4.02 6.97 -4.17
N LYS A 39 -4.65 5.86 -4.57
CA LYS A 39 -6.11 5.74 -4.66
C LYS A 39 -6.67 5.23 -3.32
N ASN A 40 -7.40 6.11 -2.63
CA ASN A 40 -8.03 5.75 -1.35
C ASN A 40 -9.29 4.89 -1.57
N SER A 41 -9.96 4.49 -0.49
CA SER A 41 -11.16 3.65 -0.54
C SER A 41 -12.40 4.31 -1.15
N GLN A 42 -12.36 5.61 -1.41
CA GLN A 42 -13.43 6.39 -2.06
C GLN A 42 -13.05 6.74 -3.51
N ASP A 43 -12.05 6.05 -4.08
CA ASP A 43 -11.50 6.31 -5.42
C ASP A 43 -10.90 7.72 -5.60
N LEU A 44 -10.58 8.42 -4.51
CA LEU A 44 -9.93 9.73 -4.52
C LEU A 44 -8.40 9.57 -4.52
N CYS A 45 -7.75 10.43 -5.28
CA CYS A 45 -6.30 10.51 -5.44
C CYS A 45 -5.67 11.37 -4.35
N THR A 46 -4.72 10.80 -3.61
CA THR A 46 -3.95 11.45 -2.54
C THR A 46 -2.57 11.94 -2.99
N ALA A 47 -2.22 11.75 -4.27
CA ALA A 47 -0.93 12.18 -4.82
C ALA A 47 -0.82 13.71 -4.81
N LYS A 48 0.28 14.22 -4.22
CA LYS A 48 0.61 15.65 -4.21
C LYS A 48 1.23 16.15 -5.53
N PHE A 49 1.62 15.24 -6.40
CA PHE A 49 2.14 15.50 -7.74
C PHE A 49 1.06 15.23 -8.81
N GLY A 50 1.25 15.77 -10.01
CA GLY A 50 0.37 15.51 -11.14
C GLY A 50 0.64 14.14 -11.76
N CYS A 51 -0.41 13.37 -12.06
CA CYS A 51 -0.31 12.14 -12.84
C CYS A 51 -1.43 12.08 -13.88
N ARG A 52 -1.25 11.27 -14.92
CA ARG A 52 -2.21 11.16 -16.05
C ARG A 52 -3.63 10.75 -15.62
N ASN A 53 -3.75 10.06 -14.50
CA ASN A 53 -5.02 9.53 -14.00
C ASN A 53 -5.67 10.43 -12.94
N GLN A 54 -5.06 11.58 -12.62
CA GLN A 54 -5.58 12.53 -11.66
C GLN A 54 -6.58 13.47 -12.34
N SER A 55 -7.87 13.35 -12.00
CA SER A 55 -8.93 14.25 -12.47
C SER A 55 -9.27 15.28 -11.40
N ARG A 56 -8.90 16.54 -11.63
CA ARG A 56 -9.05 17.62 -10.64
C ARG A 56 -10.44 18.25 -10.73
N PRO A 57 -11.10 18.50 -9.59
CA PRO A 57 -12.38 19.21 -9.56
C PRO A 57 -12.19 20.69 -9.94
N PRO A 58 -13.23 21.35 -10.48
CA PRO A 58 -13.13 22.74 -10.94
C PRO A 58 -12.74 23.75 -9.86
N ASN A 59 -13.20 23.51 -8.63
CA ASN A 59 -13.05 24.46 -7.51
C ASN A 59 -11.82 24.16 -6.63
N GLY A 60 -11.09 23.06 -6.86
CA GLY A 60 -9.83 22.75 -6.16
C GLY A 60 -9.92 22.41 -4.66
N ASP A 61 -11.08 22.57 -4.03
CA ASP A 61 -11.28 22.35 -2.58
C ASP A 61 -11.39 20.86 -2.18
N GLU A 62 -11.56 19.96 -3.15
CA GLU A 62 -11.73 18.52 -2.94
C GLU A 62 -10.54 17.71 -3.49
N LEU A 63 -10.31 16.52 -2.93
CA LEU A 63 -9.31 15.60 -3.47
C LEU A 63 -9.69 15.21 -4.92
N PRO A 64 -8.73 15.19 -5.85
CA PRO A 64 -8.98 14.76 -7.22
C PRO A 64 -9.51 13.32 -7.27
N SER A 65 -10.36 13.00 -8.25
CA SER A 65 -10.72 11.60 -8.51
C SER A 65 -9.57 10.88 -9.21
N CYS A 66 -9.34 9.60 -8.87
CA CYS A 66 -8.42 8.74 -9.59
C CYS A 66 -9.17 7.97 -10.68
N LEU A 67 -8.93 8.31 -11.94
CA LEU A 67 -9.51 7.60 -13.11
C LEU A 67 -8.72 6.35 -13.51
N GLY A 68 -7.69 6.03 -12.73
CA GLY A 68 -6.83 4.89 -12.94
C GLY A 68 -7.56 3.57 -12.72
N SER A 69 -7.34 2.61 -13.61
CA SER A 69 -7.54 1.22 -13.24
C SER A 69 -6.64 0.87 -12.06
N ASP A 70 -6.90 -0.26 -11.42
CA ASP A 70 -5.96 -0.77 -10.44
C ASP A 70 -4.76 -1.47 -11.12
N ASP A 71 -4.49 -1.24 -12.42
CA ASP A 71 -3.37 -1.84 -13.17
C ASP A 71 -2.33 -0.79 -13.56
N LEU A 72 -2.02 0.14 -12.65
CA LEU A 72 -1.13 1.24 -12.96
C LEU A 72 0.30 0.93 -12.56
N ASP A 73 1.16 0.83 -13.57
CA ASP A 73 2.60 0.69 -13.39
C ASP A 73 3.24 2.05 -13.13
N TYR A 74 3.60 2.29 -11.86
CA TYR A 74 4.27 3.50 -11.42
C TYR A 74 5.80 3.37 -11.38
N ARG A 75 6.37 2.26 -11.86
CA ARG A 75 7.83 2.07 -11.84
C ARG A 75 8.54 3.22 -12.54
N THR A 76 8.02 3.73 -13.65
CA THR A 76 8.58 4.89 -14.38
C THR A 76 8.59 6.21 -13.59
N ALA A 77 7.83 6.32 -12.49
CA ALA A 77 7.86 7.49 -11.61
C ALA A 77 8.99 7.43 -10.55
N TRP A 78 9.49 6.22 -10.24
CA TRP A 78 10.49 5.99 -9.18
C TRP A 78 11.80 5.40 -9.66
N GLU A 79 11.75 4.57 -10.69
CA GLU A 79 12.90 4.22 -11.49
C GLU A 79 13.21 5.45 -12.33
N ALA A 80 14.19 6.23 -11.90
CA ALA A 80 14.72 7.31 -12.72
C ALA A 80 15.04 6.74 -14.10
N GLU A 81 14.51 7.37 -15.15
CA GLU A 81 14.96 7.15 -16.53
C GLU A 81 16.48 7.03 -16.49
N GLY A 82 16.99 5.83 -16.81
CA GLY A 82 18.34 5.44 -16.50
C GLY A 82 19.32 6.54 -16.86
N THR A 83 20.24 6.85 -15.95
CA THR A 83 21.56 7.32 -16.35
C THR A 83 22.10 6.28 -17.32
N SER A 84 22.04 6.60 -18.60
CA SER A 84 22.73 5.90 -19.66
C SER A 84 24.23 5.92 -19.35
N GLU A 85 24.82 4.73 -19.20
CA GLU A 85 26.25 4.47 -19.43
C GLU A 85 26.40 3.54 -20.64
#